data_AF-A0A3D1LXE2-F1
#
_entry.id   AF-A0A3D1LXE2-F1
#
_cell.length_a   1.000
_cell.length_b   1.000
_cell.length_c   1.000
_cell.angle_alpha   90.00
_cell.angle_beta   90.00
_cell.angle_gamma   90.00
#
_symmetry.space_group_name_H-M   'P 1'
#
loop_
_entity.id
_entity.type
_entity.pdbx_description
1 polymer ?
#
loop_
_entity_poly.entity_id
_entity_poly.type
_entity_poly.pdbx_seq_one_letter_code
_entity_poly.pdbx_strand_id
1 'polypeptide(L)' 'GSTWGFVTASEKIDPSTNTVANIDSALKTLSLDGLKMYDGISHQSMFQLPKYTRTHLNTETRVITNSNPIFTYQQ' A
#
# COMPACT_ATOMS: atom_id res chain seq x y z
N GLY A 1 13.29 1.52 -14.72
CA GLY A 1 12.48 0.88 -13.66
C GLY A 1 11.29 1.77 -13.39
N SER A 2 10.10 1.19 -13.24
CA SER A 2 8.85 1.93 -12.98
C SER A 2 8.33 1.60 -11.58
N THR A 3 7.62 2.54 -10.95
CA THR A 3 7.00 2.34 -9.64
C THR A 3 5.90 1.30 -9.73
N TRP A 4 5.85 0.39 -8.76
CA TRP A 4 4.73 -0.54 -8.55
C TRP A 4 3.90 -0.08 -7.34
N GLY A 5 2.58 -0.24 -7.43
CA GLY A 5 1.64 0.10 -6.37
C GLY A 5 0.90 -1.14 -5.86
N PHE A 6 0.64 -1.17 -4.56
CA PHE A 6 -0.18 -2.17 -3.89
C PHE A 6 -1.26 -1.47 -3.07
N VAL A 7 -2.38 -2.16 -2.81
CA VAL A 7 -3.51 -1.62 -2.04
C VAL A 7 -3.89 -2.61 -0.95
N THR A 8 -4.20 -2.10 0.24
CA THR A 8 -4.76 -2.83 1.36
C THR A 8 -6.15 -2.28 1.67
N ALA A 9 -7.11 -3.16 1.96
CA ALA A 9 -8.46 -2.78 2.39
C ALA A 9 -8.91 -3.68 3.55
N SER A 10 -9.49 -3.07 4.58
CA SER A 10 -10.00 -3.76 5.76
C SER A 10 -11.10 -2.91 6.40
N GLU A 11 -12.15 -3.56 6.92
CA GLU A 11 -13.23 -2.89 7.65
C GLU A 11 -12.86 -2.55 9.10
N LYS A 12 -11.77 -3.12 9.63
CA LYS A 12 -11.43 -3.07 11.06
C LYS A 12 -10.11 -2.37 11.37
N ILE A 13 -9.16 -2.41 10.45
CA ILE A 13 -7.78 -2.02 10.71
C ILE A 13 -7.32 -1.12 9.57
N ASP A 14 -6.78 0.05 9.92
CA ASP A 14 -6.04 0.89 8.97
C ASP A 14 -4.55 0.60 9.10
N PRO A 15 -3.93 -0.12 8.15
CA PRO A 15 -2.52 -0.47 8.23
C PRO A 15 -1.61 0.76 8.18
N SER A 16 -2.05 1.87 7.58
CA SER A 16 -1.26 3.11 7.48
C SER A 16 -1.05 3.83 8.82
N THR A 17 -1.85 3.46 9.84
CA THR A 17 -1.78 4.04 11.19
C THR A 17 -0.78 3.31 12.10
N ASN A 18 -0.19 2.19 11.66
CA ASN A 18 0.79 1.49 12.46
C ASN A 18 2.06 2.33 12.64
N THR A 19 2.55 2.35 13.89
CA THR A 19 3.82 2.99 14.20
C THR A 19 4.99 2.08 13.81
N VAL A 20 6.13 2.68 13.52
CA VAL A 20 7.40 1.98 13.29
C VAL A 20 7.66 0.94 14.39
N ALA A 21 7.50 1.34 15.66
CA ALA A 21 7.74 0.47 16.81
C ALA A 21 6.78 -0.73 16.88
N ASN A 22 5.51 -0.55 16.51
CA ASN A 22 4.56 -1.66 16.49
C ASN A 22 4.91 -2.68 15.40
N ILE A 23 5.33 -2.22 14.22
CA ILE A 23 5.78 -3.10 13.15
C ILE A 23 7.04 -3.85 13.55
N ASP A 24 8.06 -3.16 14.08
CA ASP A 24 9.30 -3.81 14.51
C ASP A 24 9.06 -4.84 15.62
N SER A 25 8.17 -4.52 16.58
CA SER A 25 7.75 -5.45 17.63
C SER A 25 7.02 -6.67 17.07
N ALA A 26 6.15 -6.48 16.07
CA ALA A 26 5.45 -7.57 15.39
C ALA A 26 6.42 -8.46 14.61
N LEU A 27 7.37 -7.89 13.86
CA LEU A 27 8.40 -8.64 13.14
C LEU A 27 9.22 -9.51 14.10
N LYS A 28 9.65 -8.94 15.24
CA LYS A 28 10.36 -9.68 16.29
C LYS A 28 9.51 -10.80 16.89
N THR A 29 8.24 -10.53 17.18
CA THR A 29 7.30 -11.54 17.72
C THR A 29 7.12 -12.71 16.74
N LEU A 30 7.16 -12.42 15.44
CA LEU A 30 7.07 -13.42 14.37
C LEU A 30 8.42 -14.09 14.04
N SER A 31 9.51 -13.74 14.74
CA SER A 31 10.88 -14.23 14.45
C SER A 31 11.31 -13.97 12.99
N LEU A 32 10.89 -12.83 12.43
CA LEU A 32 11.24 -12.40 11.08
C LEU A 32 12.46 -11.48 11.14
N ASP A 33 13.64 -12.09 11.07
CA ASP A 33 14.92 -11.39 11.08
C ASP A 33 15.58 -11.39 9.68
N GLY A 34 16.49 -10.44 9.44
CA GLY A 34 17.29 -10.40 8.20
C GLY A 34 16.53 -10.00 6.92
N LEU A 35 15.36 -9.35 7.06
CA LEU A 35 14.63 -8.79 5.92
C LEU A 35 15.47 -7.73 5.22
N LYS A 36 15.61 -7.85 3.90
CA LYS A 36 16.49 -6.96 3.10
C LYS A 36 15.89 -5.57 2.81
N MET A 37 14.58 -5.43 2.98
CA MET A 37 13.85 -4.24 2.53
C MET A 37 12.82 -3.74 3.55
N TYR A 38 12.26 -4.64 4.36
CA TYR A 38 11.08 -4.35 5.17
C TYR A 38 11.41 -4.27 6.66
N ASP A 39 10.98 -3.19 7.27
CA ASP A 39 11.07 -2.80 8.68
C ASP A 39 9.97 -1.76 8.98
N GLY A 40 9.89 -1.23 10.19
CA GLY A 40 8.88 -0.23 10.53
C GLY A 40 8.99 1.07 9.72
N ILE A 41 10.19 1.53 9.36
CA ILE A 41 10.42 2.78 8.63
C ILE A 41 9.95 2.65 7.17
N SER A 42 10.36 1.58 6.52
CA SER A 42 9.95 1.24 5.16
C SER A 42 8.44 0.96 5.11
N HIS A 43 7.86 0.30 6.11
CA HIS A 43 6.41 0.12 6.26
C HIS A 43 5.69 1.46 6.18
N GLN A 44 6.06 2.42 7.03
CA GLN A 44 5.43 3.73 7.05
C GLN A 44 5.60 4.48 5.72
N SER A 45 6.79 4.36 5.11
CA SER A 45 7.12 5.03 3.85
C SER A 45 6.27 4.53 2.67
N MET A 46 5.85 3.26 2.65
CA MET A 46 4.97 2.73 1.58
C MET A 46 3.60 3.42 1.51
N PHE A 47 3.13 4.02 2.61
CA PHE A 47 1.88 4.78 2.64
C PHE A 47 2.06 6.28 2.32
N GLN A 48 3.31 6.75 2.18
CA GLN A 48 3.62 8.16 1.89
C GLN A 48 3.70 8.42 0.38
N LEU A 49 2.55 8.37 -0.28
CA LEU A 49 2.46 8.58 -1.73
C LEU A 49 2.78 10.04 -2.11
N PRO A 50 3.40 10.32 -3.28
CA PRO A 50 3.60 11.68 -3.78
C PRO A 50 2.30 12.48 -3.90
N LYS A 51 2.40 13.82 -3.83
CA LYS A 51 1.23 14.73 -3.86
C LYS A 51 0.31 14.47 -5.06
N TYR A 52 0.88 14.34 -6.26
CA TYR A 52 0.11 14.13 -7.49
C TYR A 52 -0.65 12.79 -7.44
N THR A 53 -0.03 11.72 -6.92
CA THR A 53 -0.68 10.42 -6.76
C THR A 53 -1.88 10.53 -5.83
N ARG A 54 -1.71 11.17 -4.66
CA ARG A 54 -2.82 11.38 -3.72
C ARG A 54 -3.96 12.20 -4.33
N THR A 55 -3.63 13.25 -5.08
CA THR A 55 -4.63 14.08 -5.77
C THR A 55 -5.45 13.23 -6.75
N HIS A 56 -4.80 12.46 -7.62
CA HIS A 56 -5.51 11.64 -8.61
C HIS A 56 -6.33 10.51 -7.98
N LEU A 57 -5.80 9.86 -6.93
CA LEU A 57 -6.54 8.83 -6.19
C LEU A 57 -7.82 9.39 -5.54
N ASN A 58 -7.78 10.61 -5.00
CA ASN A 58 -8.94 11.24 -4.37
C ASN A 58 -9.99 11.73 -5.36
N THR A 59 -9.64 11.91 -6.64
CA THR A 59 -10.55 12.38 -7.68
C THR A 59 -11.04 11.28 -8.63
N GLU A 60 -10.46 10.07 -8.53
CA GLU A 60 -10.87 8.94 -9.35
C GLU A 60 -12.28 8.46 -8.96
N THR A 61 -13.13 8.27 -9.94
CA THR A 61 -14.56 7.91 -9.75
C THR A 61 -14.94 6.63 -10.46
N ARG A 62 -14.06 6.05 -11.28
CA ARG A 62 -14.33 4.83 -12.02
C ARG A 62 -14.40 3.63 -11.08
N VAL A 63 -15.50 2.90 -11.16
CA VAL A 63 -15.69 1.60 -10.50
C VAL A 63 -15.69 0.51 -11.58
N ILE A 64 -14.81 -0.48 -11.42
CA ILE A 64 -14.76 -1.66 -12.29
C ILE A 64 -15.89 -2.59 -11.87
N THR A 65 -16.79 -2.93 -12.79
CA THR A 65 -17.92 -3.83 -12.54
C THR A 65 -18.01 -4.87 -13.64
N ASN A 66 -18.87 -5.88 -13.45
CA ASN A 66 -19.15 -6.87 -14.48
C ASN A 66 -19.77 -6.25 -15.75
N SER A 67 -20.56 -5.18 -15.60
CA SER A 67 -21.20 -4.47 -16.72
C SER A 67 -20.30 -3.42 -17.37
N ASN A 68 -19.27 -2.95 -16.66
CA ASN A 68 -18.29 -1.98 -17.14
C ASN A 68 -16.87 -2.41 -16.74
N PRO A 69 -16.33 -3.46 -17.38
CA PRO A 69 -14.99 -3.94 -17.10
C PRO A 69 -13.92 -2.98 -17.62
N ILE A 70 -12.70 -3.10 -17.07
CA ILE A 70 -11.51 -2.43 -17.60
C ILE A 70 -10.63 -3.44 -18.33
N PHE A 71 -10.01 -3.01 -19.43
CA PHE A 71 -9.02 -3.79 -20.17
C PHE A 71 -7.77 -2.93 -20.40
N THR A 72 -6.60 -3.55 -20.29
CA THR A 72 -5.29 -2.89 -20.48
C THR A 72 -4.59 -3.52 -21.68
N TYR A 73 -5.10 -3.24 -22.87
CA TYR A 73 -4.43 -3.56 -24.13
C TYR A 73 -4.67 -2.42 -25.12
N GLN A 74 -3.61 -1.79 -25.57
CA GLN A 74 -3.61 -0.94 -26.75
C GLN A 74 -2.45 -1.44 -27.63
N GLN A 75 -2.73 -1.69 -28.90
CA GLN A 75 -1.72 -1.99 -29.92
C GLN A 75 -0.75 -0.82 -30.08
#